data_AF-L8WJQ4-F1
#
_entry.id   AF-L8WJQ4-F1
#
_cell.length_a   1.000
_cell.length_b   1.000
_cell.length_c   1.000
_cell.angle_alpha   90.00
_cell.angle_beta   90.00
_cell.angle_gamma   90.00
#
_symmetry.space_group_name_H-M   'P 1'
#
loop_
_entity.id
_entity.type
_entity.pdbx_description
1 polymer ?
#
loop_
_entity_poly.entity_id
_entity_poly.type
_entity_poly.pdbx_seq_one_letter_code
_entity_poly.pdbx_strand_id
1 'polypeptide(L)'
;MLLAWLSLAPSCWAMVLRGRQIAIPDPSPNPALNKTGLAWGGGDSDITQYESPKVTWYYTWGPNDWVQGKNNLEYVPMFWGPKNAGTFSTYVNESTIVANGIKHVLGMNEPEQVGQSNLTAAEAVQWWQKYMEPLRQHNVSLGSPAMSAATRSKQWLIDFAAACEPYGGCNYDFLALREYFLH
;
A
#
# COMPACT_ATOMS: atom_id res chain seq x y z
N MET A 1 -56.64 49.87 17.15
CA MET A 1 -56.11 49.19 18.37
C MET A 1 -55.39 47.93 17.93
N LEU A 2 -54.20 47.68 18.52
CA LEU A 2 -53.25 46.56 18.35
C LEU A 2 -52.48 46.55 17.01
N LEU A 3 -51.27 47.12 16.91
CA LEU A 3 -49.92 46.75 17.42
C LEU A 3 -49.26 45.56 16.71
N ALA A 4 -48.23 45.92 15.90
CA ALA A 4 -46.95 45.25 15.58
C ALA A 4 -47.00 43.79 15.07
N TRP A 5 -46.10 43.29 14.22
CA TRP A 5 -44.64 43.21 14.38
C TRP A 5 -43.94 43.24 13.02
N LEU A 6 -42.87 44.06 12.94
CA LEU A 6 -41.79 43.88 11.96
C LEU A 6 -40.95 42.68 12.39
N SER A 7 -40.75 41.72 11.49
CA SER A 7 -39.58 40.85 11.53
C SER A 7 -38.83 40.98 10.21
N LEU A 8 -37.64 41.56 10.33
CA LEU A 8 -36.57 41.46 9.35
C LEU A 8 -36.11 40.00 9.32
N ALA A 9 -36.21 39.36 8.16
CA ALA A 9 -35.44 38.16 7.87
C ALA A 9 -34.45 38.50 6.74
N PRO A 10 -33.14 38.28 6.93
CA PRO A 10 -32.13 38.65 5.97
C PRO A 10 -32.20 37.75 4.75
N SER A 11 -32.11 38.36 3.57
CA SER A 11 -31.82 37.70 2.32
C SER A 11 -30.46 36.98 2.40
N CYS A 12 -30.47 35.71 2.77
CA CYS A 12 -29.30 34.85 2.66
C CYS A 12 -29.28 34.30 1.24
N TRP A 13 -28.57 35.00 0.35
CA TRP A 13 -28.21 34.47 -0.95
C TRP A 13 -27.28 33.28 -0.73
N ALA A 14 -27.78 32.07 -0.96
CA ALA A 14 -26.91 30.91 -1.10
C ALA A 14 -26.19 31.01 -2.45
N MET A 15 -25.03 31.68 -2.46
CA MET A 15 -24.11 31.61 -3.57
C MET A 15 -23.47 30.22 -3.53
N VAL A 16 -24.01 29.29 -4.32
CA VAL A 16 -23.34 28.00 -4.57
C VAL A 16 -22.07 28.33 -5.34
N LEU A 17 -20.95 28.44 -4.62
CA LEU A 17 -19.63 28.38 -5.22
C LEU A 17 -19.53 27.01 -5.88
N ARG A 18 -19.76 26.96 -7.19
CA ARG A 18 -19.34 25.82 -8.01
C ARG A 18 -17.84 25.72 -7.83
N GLY A 19 -17.41 24.83 -6.93
CA GLY A 19 -16.02 24.44 -6.81
C GLY A 19 -15.52 24.12 -8.22
N ARG A 20 -14.46 24.81 -8.63
CA ARG A 20 -13.79 24.54 -9.89
C ARG A 20 -13.24 23.11 -9.77
N GLN A 21 -13.95 22.16 -10.36
CA GLN A 21 -13.45 20.79 -10.54
C GLN A 21 -12.16 20.93 -11.36
N ILE A 22 -11.01 20.82 -10.70
CA ILE A 22 -9.75 20.65 -11.40
C ILE A 22 -9.86 19.25 -11.99
N ALA A 23 -10.14 19.16 -13.30
CA ALA A 23 -10.05 17.91 -14.01
C ALA A 23 -8.59 17.46 -13.91
N ILE A 24 -8.32 16.46 -13.09
CA ILE A 24 -7.05 15.75 -13.12
C ILE A 24 -7.08 15.01 -14.46
N PRO A 25 -6.21 15.36 -15.42
CA PRO A 25 -6.18 14.62 -16.69
C PRO A 25 -5.88 13.16 -16.36
N ASP A 26 -6.74 12.27 -16.84
CA ASP A 26 -6.51 10.83 -16.77
C ASP A 26 -5.15 10.57 -17.43
N PRO A 27 -4.18 9.94 -16.74
CA PRO A 27 -2.90 9.65 -17.36
C PRO A 27 -3.14 8.81 -18.59
N SER A 28 -2.85 9.36 -19.77
CA SER A 28 -2.92 8.64 -21.04
C SER A 28 -2.15 7.32 -20.87
N PRO A 29 -2.70 6.16 -21.30
CA PRO A 29 -2.00 4.89 -21.20
C PRO A 29 -0.67 5.01 -21.95
N ASN A 30 0.43 5.16 -21.22
CA ASN A 30 1.76 5.24 -21.83
C ASN A 30 2.14 3.81 -22.25
N PRO A 31 2.35 3.51 -23.56
CA PRO A 31 2.62 2.16 -24.05
C PRO A 31 3.96 1.57 -23.59
N ALA A 32 4.72 2.23 -22.71
CA ALA A 32 6.05 1.82 -22.28
C ALA A 32 6.25 1.80 -20.75
N LEU A 33 5.18 1.74 -19.95
CA LEU A 33 5.31 1.43 -18.51
C LEU A 33 5.15 -0.08 -18.32
N ASN A 34 6.27 -0.78 -18.23
CA ASN A 34 6.31 -2.20 -17.87
C ASN A 34 5.89 -2.37 -16.40
N LYS A 35 4.63 -2.72 -16.17
CA LYS A 35 4.03 -2.92 -14.84
C LYS A 35 4.01 -4.38 -14.39
N THR A 36 4.36 -5.30 -15.28
CA THR A 36 4.28 -6.74 -15.00
C THR A 36 5.34 -7.13 -14.00
N GLY A 37 4.92 -7.79 -12.92
CA GLY A 37 5.81 -8.38 -11.94
C GLY A 37 5.53 -9.86 -11.72
N LEU A 38 6.46 -10.55 -11.07
CA LEU A 38 6.34 -11.96 -10.71
C LEU A 38 5.99 -12.11 -9.23
N ALA A 39 4.87 -12.76 -8.93
CA ALA A 39 4.59 -13.31 -7.61
C ALA A 39 5.32 -14.66 -7.49
N TRP A 40 6.55 -14.64 -6.97
CA TRP A 40 7.47 -15.77 -7.05
C TRP A 40 7.46 -16.59 -5.76
N GLY A 41 6.87 -17.78 -5.80
CA GLY A 41 6.78 -18.66 -4.62
C GLY A 41 8.04 -19.47 -4.32
N GLY A 42 9.08 -19.34 -5.15
CA GLY A 42 10.24 -20.24 -5.13
C GLY A 42 9.95 -21.60 -5.78
N GLY A 43 10.86 -22.55 -5.55
CA GLY A 43 10.83 -23.92 -6.10
C GLY A 43 12.08 -24.27 -6.92
N ASP A 44 12.14 -25.48 -7.47
CA ASP A 44 13.28 -26.00 -8.25
C ASP A 44 13.46 -25.30 -9.61
N SER A 45 12.51 -24.45 -9.99
CA SER A 45 12.42 -23.82 -11.29
C SER A 45 13.18 -22.49 -11.30
N ASP A 46 14.10 -22.29 -12.24
CA ASP A 46 14.86 -21.03 -12.39
C ASP A 46 13.92 -19.86 -12.74
N ILE A 47 13.94 -18.77 -11.97
CA ILE A 47 13.12 -17.57 -12.22
C ILE A 47 13.34 -17.01 -13.64
N THR A 48 14.53 -17.24 -14.22
CA THR A 48 14.90 -16.68 -15.52
C THR A 48 14.04 -17.19 -16.68
N GLN A 49 13.34 -18.32 -16.51
CA GLN A 49 12.42 -18.83 -17.52
C GLN A 49 11.15 -17.98 -17.68
N TYR A 50 10.81 -17.19 -16.66
CA TYR A 50 9.61 -16.32 -16.63
C TYR A 50 9.95 -14.86 -16.89
N GLU A 51 11.22 -14.55 -17.10
CA GLU A 51 11.66 -13.21 -17.42
C GLU A 51 11.33 -12.84 -18.87
N SER A 52 10.94 -11.59 -19.06
CA SER A 52 10.81 -10.97 -20.38
C SER A 52 11.11 -9.48 -20.25
N PRO A 53 11.35 -8.75 -21.35
CA PRO A 53 11.55 -7.30 -21.29
C PRO A 53 10.39 -6.52 -20.65
N LYS A 54 9.22 -7.14 -20.47
CA LYS A 54 8.04 -6.53 -19.83
C LYS A 54 7.95 -6.79 -18.32
N VAL A 55 8.67 -7.78 -17.81
CA VAL A 55 8.72 -8.12 -16.39
C VAL A 55 9.83 -7.31 -15.76
N THR A 56 9.50 -6.48 -14.76
CA THR A 56 10.43 -5.49 -14.19
C THR A 56 10.66 -5.65 -12.70
N TRP A 57 9.80 -6.38 -12.00
CA TRP A 57 9.87 -6.56 -10.55
C TRP A 57 9.35 -7.93 -10.13
N TYR A 58 9.66 -8.34 -8.90
CA TYR A 58 9.12 -9.55 -8.30
C TYR A 58 9.06 -9.43 -6.78
N TYR A 59 8.26 -10.29 -6.16
CA TYR A 59 8.18 -10.43 -4.70
C TYR A 59 7.95 -11.89 -4.32
N THR A 60 8.26 -12.26 -3.08
CA THR A 60 8.25 -13.66 -2.62
C THR A 60 7.44 -13.87 -1.33
N TRP A 61 6.57 -12.93 -0.97
CA TRP A 61 5.89 -12.89 0.33
C TRP A 61 6.84 -12.82 1.55
N GLY A 62 8.13 -12.62 1.33
CA GLY A 62 9.18 -12.57 2.35
C GLY A 62 10.07 -11.33 2.23
N PRO A 63 10.99 -11.14 3.19
CA PRO A 63 11.93 -10.02 3.18
C PRO A 63 13.30 -10.35 2.57
N ASN A 64 13.62 -11.63 2.35
CA ASN A 64 15.00 -12.08 2.12
C ASN A 64 15.15 -13.21 1.09
N ASP A 65 14.08 -13.62 0.40
CA ASP A 65 14.13 -14.68 -0.63
C ASP A 65 14.45 -14.10 -2.00
N TRP A 66 15.34 -13.13 -2.03
CA TRP A 66 15.84 -12.57 -3.27
C TRP A 66 16.55 -13.65 -4.10
N VAL A 67 16.27 -13.65 -5.40
CA VAL A 67 16.93 -14.51 -6.38
C VAL A 67 17.52 -13.62 -7.47
N GLN A 68 18.72 -13.96 -7.92
CA GLN A 68 19.37 -13.20 -8.96
C GLN A 68 18.85 -13.66 -10.32
N GLY A 69 17.97 -12.85 -10.91
CA GLY A 69 17.52 -13.01 -12.29
C GLY A 69 18.55 -12.55 -13.33
N LYS A 70 18.28 -12.77 -14.62
CA LYS A 70 19.14 -12.31 -15.74
C LYS A 70 18.91 -10.83 -16.04
N ASN A 71 17.69 -10.33 -15.85
CA ASN A 71 17.28 -8.98 -16.25
C ASN A 71 17.30 -7.95 -15.11
N ASN A 72 18.02 -8.19 -14.00
CA ASN A 72 18.07 -7.29 -12.84
C ASN A 72 16.68 -6.84 -12.37
N LEU A 73 15.75 -7.80 -12.23
CA LEU A 73 14.41 -7.51 -11.72
C LEU A 73 14.52 -6.84 -10.35
N GLU A 74 13.69 -5.82 -10.12
CA GLU A 74 13.58 -5.24 -8.79
C GLU A 74 12.96 -6.27 -7.83
N TYR A 75 13.67 -6.57 -6.73
CA TYR A 75 13.08 -7.32 -5.63
C TYR A 75 12.32 -6.37 -4.70
N VAL A 76 11.04 -6.67 -4.48
CA VAL A 76 10.18 -5.91 -3.58
C VAL A 76 9.93 -6.75 -2.32
N PRO A 77 10.68 -6.53 -1.23
CA PRO A 77 10.49 -7.28 0.01
C PRO A 77 9.14 -6.94 0.65
N MET A 78 8.62 -7.89 1.43
CA MET A 78 7.33 -7.75 2.12
C MET A 78 7.51 -7.92 3.62
N PHE A 79 6.99 -6.95 4.38
CA PHE A 79 6.69 -7.16 5.79
C PHE A 79 5.40 -7.96 5.85
N TRP A 80 5.48 -9.29 5.75
CA TRP A 80 4.29 -10.14 5.73
C TRP A 80 3.47 -9.93 7.01
N GLY A 81 4.11 -9.93 8.19
CA GLY A 81 3.47 -9.71 9.48
C GLY A 81 4.37 -10.12 10.65
N PRO A 82 3.81 -10.26 11.88
CA PRO A 82 4.61 -10.53 13.08
C PRO A 82 5.54 -11.74 12.95
N LYS A 83 5.11 -12.77 12.20
CA LYS A 83 5.87 -14.01 11.98
C LYS A 83 7.23 -13.78 11.32
N ASN A 84 7.36 -12.77 10.45
CA ASN A 84 8.61 -12.49 9.75
C ASN A 84 9.33 -11.22 10.24
N ALA A 85 8.87 -10.61 11.34
CA ALA A 85 9.36 -9.30 11.78
C ALA A 85 10.86 -9.27 12.09
N GLY A 86 11.41 -10.33 12.71
CA GLY A 86 12.85 -10.41 13.00
C GLY A 86 13.70 -10.50 11.73
N THR A 87 13.28 -11.34 10.79
CA THR A 87 13.93 -11.47 9.48
C THR A 87 13.81 -10.17 8.70
N PHE A 88 12.63 -9.54 8.71
CA PHE A 88 12.40 -8.27 8.04
C PHE A 88 13.35 -7.18 8.57
N SER A 89 13.49 -6.99 9.88
CA SER A 89 14.45 -5.99 10.40
C SER A 89 15.91 -6.27 10.03
N THR A 90 16.25 -7.54 9.81
CA THR A 90 17.61 -7.95 9.42
C THR A 90 17.88 -7.60 7.96
N TYR A 91 16.91 -7.82 7.07
CA TYR A 91 17.09 -7.71 5.62
C TYR A 91 16.55 -6.41 5.02
N VAL A 92 15.69 -5.70 5.73
CA VAL A 92 15.08 -4.42 5.32
C VAL A 92 15.34 -3.39 6.42
N ASN A 93 16.48 -2.71 6.30
CA ASN A 93 16.90 -1.59 7.14
C ASN A 93 17.71 -0.60 6.29
N GLU A 94 18.11 0.52 6.89
CA GLU A 94 18.91 1.56 6.22
C GLU A 94 20.08 1.01 5.40
N SER A 95 20.89 0.14 6.01
CA SER A 95 22.11 -0.37 5.37
C SER A 95 21.81 -1.25 4.16
N THR A 96 20.80 -2.12 4.26
CA THR A 96 20.44 -3.05 3.19
C THR A 96 19.64 -2.37 2.09
N ILE A 97 18.84 -1.35 2.42
CA ILE A 97 18.12 -0.52 1.44
C ILE A 97 19.11 0.14 0.51
N VAL A 98 20.14 0.79 1.06
CA VAL A 98 21.16 1.48 0.26
C VAL A 98 22.02 0.48 -0.52
N ALA A 99 22.49 -0.59 0.14
CA ALA A 99 23.38 -1.56 -0.48
C ALA A 99 22.73 -2.34 -1.63
N ASN A 100 21.45 -2.70 -1.48
CA ASN A 100 20.71 -3.51 -2.45
C ASN A 100 19.84 -2.66 -3.39
N GLY A 101 19.79 -1.34 -3.20
CA GLY A 101 18.98 -0.43 -4.02
C GLY A 101 17.49 -0.72 -3.95
N ILE A 102 16.98 -1.07 -2.76
CA ILE A 102 15.55 -1.32 -2.53
C ILE A 102 14.78 -0.02 -2.76
N LYS A 103 13.79 -0.03 -3.67
CA LYS A 103 12.97 1.16 -3.98
C LYS A 103 11.54 1.03 -3.50
N HIS A 104 11.00 -0.19 -3.43
CA HIS A 104 9.66 -0.46 -2.96
C HIS A 104 9.64 -1.53 -1.86
N VAL A 105 8.72 -1.40 -0.91
CA VAL A 105 8.49 -2.39 0.16
C VAL A 105 6.99 -2.58 0.34
N LEU A 106 6.53 -3.83 0.41
CA LEU A 106 5.12 -4.18 0.62
C LEU A 106 4.81 -4.32 2.11
N GLY A 107 3.63 -3.83 2.51
CA GLY A 107 3.08 -4.03 3.85
C GLY A 107 2.50 -5.43 4.08
N MET A 108 1.78 -5.56 5.20
CA MET A 108 1.24 -6.82 5.71
C MET A 108 0.38 -7.57 4.69
N ASN A 109 0.52 -8.89 4.63
CA ASN A 109 -0.22 -9.72 3.69
C ASN A 109 -1.56 -10.18 4.26
N GLU A 110 -2.66 -9.73 3.67
CA GLU A 110 -4.03 -10.06 4.05
C GLU A 110 -4.22 -10.02 5.57
N PRO A 111 -3.90 -8.88 6.24
CA PRO A 111 -3.95 -8.78 7.69
C PRO A 111 -5.34 -9.09 8.25
N GLU A 112 -6.40 -8.85 7.49
CA GLU A 112 -7.73 -9.27 7.88
C GLU A 112 -7.82 -10.80 7.99
N GLN A 113 -7.17 -11.58 7.13
CA GLN A 113 -7.32 -13.04 7.04
C GLN A 113 -6.69 -13.82 8.20
N VAL A 114 -7.49 -14.70 8.82
CA VAL A 114 -7.07 -15.54 9.97
C VAL A 114 -5.94 -16.50 9.58
N GLY A 115 -5.99 -17.02 8.35
CA GLY A 115 -4.94 -17.91 7.81
C GLY A 115 -3.66 -17.17 7.38
N GLN A 116 -3.64 -15.85 7.45
CA GLN A 116 -2.56 -15.01 6.95
C GLN A 116 -1.97 -14.22 8.12
N SER A 117 -1.70 -12.92 7.96
CA SER A 117 -1.04 -12.14 9.01
C SER A 117 -1.91 -11.91 10.22
N ASN A 118 -3.25 -12.00 10.06
CA ASN A 118 -4.24 -12.02 11.14
C ASN A 118 -4.03 -10.93 12.20
N LEU A 119 -4.21 -9.68 11.79
CA LEU A 119 -4.08 -8.48 12.61
C LEU A 119 -5.38 -7.69 12.59
N THR A 120 -5.74 -7.14 13.74
CA THR A 120 -6.65 -6.00 13.78
C THR A 120 -6.00 -4.77 13.15
N ALA A 121 -6.81 -3.79 12.75
CA ALA A 121 -6.31 -2.51 12.26
C ALA A 121 -5.37 -1.83 13.27
N ALA A 122 -5.73 -1.82 14.56
CA ALA A 122 -4.94 -1.21 15.62
C ALA A 122 -3.57 -1.88 15.81
N GLU A 123 -3.52 -3.22 15.78
CA GLU A 123 -2.25 -3.95 15.83
C GLU A 123 -1.40 -3.66 14.59
N ALA A 124 -2.02 -3.66 13.41
CA ALA A 124 -1.33 -3.33 12.16
C ALA A 124 -0.68 -1.94 12.19
N VAL A 125 -1.31 -0.94 12.81
CA VAL A 125 -0.69 0.38 12.99
C VAL A 125 0.57 0.29 13.83
N GLN A 126 0.59 -0.47 14.92
CA GLN A 126 1.80 -0.63 15.74
C GLN A 126 2.96 -1.23 14.93
N TRP A 127 2.67 -2.24 14.09
CA TRP A 127 3.67 -2.83 13.21
C TRP A 127 4.11 -1.86 12.12
N TRP A 128 3.17 -1.12 11.52
CA TRP A 128 3.47 -0.11 10.50
C TRP A 128 4.43 0.96 11.04
N GLN A 129 4.09 1.56 12.17
CA GLN A 129 4.90 2.62 12.79
C GLN A 129 6.29 2.13 13.17
N LYS A 130 6.42 0.85 13.53
CA LYS A 130 7.69 0.26 13.94
C LYS A 130 8.59 -0.15 12.76
N TYR A 131 8.03 -0.72 11.69
CA TYR A 131 8.82 -1.37 10.63
C TYR A 131 8.70 -0.72 9.25
N MET A 132 7.58 -0.06 8.96
CA MET A 132 7.30 0.49 7.63
C MET A 132 7.59 1.99 7.60
N GLU A 133 6.93 2.78 8.46
CA GLU A 133 7.04 4.25 8.45
C GLU A 133 8.50 4.76 8.50
N PRO A 134 9.41 4.19 9.32
CA PRO A 134 10.80 4.64 9.36
C PRO A 134 11.54 4.49 8.02
N LEU A 135 11.14 3.55 7.15
CA LEU A 135 11.83 3.30 5.88
C LEU A 135 11.70 4.48 4.90
N ARG A 136 10.69 5.34 5.07
CA ARG A 136 10.48 6.52 4.21
C ARG A 136 11.64 7.49 4.23
N GLN A 137 12.38 7.57 5.34
CA GLN A 137 13.56 8.43 5.45
C GLN A 137 14.68 8.02 4.48
N HIS A 138 14.60 6.82 3.92
CA HIS A 138 15.55 6.28 2.94
C HIS A 138 15.03 6.32 1.49
N ASN A 139 14.02 7.14 1.22
CA ASN A 139 13.43 7.33 -0.12
C ASN A 139 12.90 6.04 -0.75
N VAL A 140 12.31 5.18 0.10
CA VAL A 140 11.63 3.95 -0.29
C VAL A 140 10.14 4.20 -0.36
N SER A 141 9.50 3.73 -1.43
CA SER A 141 8.06 3.75 -1.62
C SER A 141 7.39 2.60 -0.85
N LEU A 142 6.38 2.89 -0.04
CA LEU A 142 5.71 1.91 0.79
C LEU A 142 4.35 1.50 0.22
N GLY A 143 4.13 0.20 0.09
CA GLY A 143 2.82 -0.36 -0.22
C GLY A 143 1.96 -0.51 1.03
N SER A 144 0.67 -0.25 0.89
CA SER A 144 -0.31 -0.54 1.95
C SER A 144 -0.28 -2.03 2.36
N PRO A 145 -0.94 -2.40 3.47
CA PRO A 145 -1.32 -3.80 3.66
C PRO A 145 -2.05 -4.34 2.43
N ALA A 146 -1.68 -5.53 1.99
CA ALA A 146 -2.16 -6.20 0.78
C ALA A 146 -3.43 -6.98 1.08
N MET A 147 -4.59 -6.34 0.92
CA MET A 147 -5.89 -6.92 1.29
C MET A 147 -6.36 -7.99 0.31
N SER A 148 -7.09 -8.99 0.79
CA SER A 148 -7.84 -9.93 -0.05
C SER A 148 -9.10 -9.30 -0.64
N ALA A 149 -9.75 -9.98 -1.58
CA ALA A 149 -11.07 -9.63 -2.10
C ALA A 149 -12.25 -9.91 -1.14
N ALA A 150 -11.99 -10.21 0.14
CA ALA A 150 -13.05 -10.47 1.10
C ALA A 150 -13.90 -9.23 1.38
N THR A 151 -15.18 -9.45 1.69
CA THR A 151 -16.15 -8.37 1.99
C THR A 151 -15.70 -7.46 3.14
N ARG A 152 -14.96 -8.00 4.11
CA ARG A 152 -14.44 -7.26 5.27
C ARG A 152 -13.18 -6.42 4.98
N SER A 153 -12.50 -6.64 3.86
CA SER A 153 -11.26 -5.94 3.51
C SER A 153 -11.44 -4.43 3.43
N LYS A 154 -12.57 -3.99 2.86
CA LYS A 154 -12.89 -2.56 2.77
C LYS A 154 -13.02 -1.90 4.14
N GLN A 155 -13.76 -2.53 5.06
CA GLN A 155 -13.94 -1.99 6.40
C GLN A 155 -12.61 -1.98 7.17
N TRP A 156 -11.83 -3.05 7.05
CA TRP A 156 -10.51 -3.13 7.69
C TRP A 156 -9.58 -2.00 7.24
N LEU A 157 -9.56 -1.65 5.94
CA LEU A 157 -8.76 -0.52 5.44
C LEU A 157 -9.24 0.84 5.97
N ILE A 158 -10.55 1.03 6.11
CA ILE A 158 -11.12 2.24 6.71
C ILE A 158 -10.68 2.35 8.17
N ASP A 159 -10.79 1.26 8.93
CA ASP A 159 -10.41 1.20 10.34
C ASP A 159 -8.89 1.41 10.50
N PHE A 160 -8.08 0.87 9.59
CA PHE A 160 -6.63 1.08 9.56
C PHE A 160 -6.29 2.55 9.31
N ALA A 161 -6.90 3.18 8.30
CA ALA A 161 -6.68 4.60 8.04
C ALA A 161 -7.05 5.48 9.25
N ALA A 162 -8.18 5.22 9.90
CA ALA A 162 -8.60 5.93 11.11
C ALA A 162 -7.62 5.68 12.29
N ALA A 163 -7.18 4.44 12.49
CA ALA A 163 -6.23 4.09 13.53
C ALA A 163 -4.84 4.73 13.32
N CYS A 164 -4.50 5.13 12.09
CA CYS A 164 -3.25 5.82 11.77
C CYS A 164 -3.29 7.34 12.08
N GLU A 165 -4.47 7.95 12.23
CA GLU A 165 -4.61 9.40 12.44
C GLU A 165 -3.78 9.94 13.63
N PRO A 166 -3.74 9.28 14.81
CA PRO A 166 -2.94 9.75 15.94
C PRO A 166 -1.43 9.81 15.67
N TYR A 167 -0.95 9.12 14.64
CA TYR A 167 0.46 9.07 14.23
C TYR A 167 0.78 10.01 13.07
N GLY A 168 -0.19 10.82 12.61
CA GLY A 168 -0.05 11.62 11.40
C GLY A 168 -0.22 10.82 10.11
N GLY A 169 -0.81 9.62 10.20
CA GLY A 169 -1.04 8.71 9.08
C GLY A 169 -0.09 7.52 9.04
N CYS A 170 -0.45 6.53 8.23
CA CYS A 170 0.41 5.43 7.82
C CYS A 170 0.68 5.68 6.34
N ASN A 171 1.81 6.29 6.05
CA ASN A 171 2.04 6.97 4.77
C ASN A 171 2.49 6.00 3.68
N TYR A 172 1.55 5.18 3.19
CA TYR A 172 1.77 4.36 2.01
C TYR A 172 1.64 5.19 0.72
N ASP A 173 2.48 4.88 -0.26
CA ASP A 173 2.54 5.55 -1.56
C ASP A 173 1.68 4.86 -2.61
N PHE A 174 1.37 3.58 -2.41
CA PHE A 174 0.49 2.80 -3.30
C PHE A 174 -0.36 1.78 -2.54
N LEU A 175 -1.54 1.49 -3.07
CA LEU A 175 -2.45 0.49 -2.53
C LEU A 175 -2.12 -0.89 -3.10
N ALA A 176 -1.90 -1.86 -2.21
CA ALA A 176 -1.74 -3.26 -2.56
C ALA A 176 -3.07 -4.00 -2.38
N LEU A 177 -3.52 -4.69 -3.42
CA LEU A 177 -4.77 -5.44 -3.44
C LEU A 177 -4.53 -6.82 -4.06
N ARG A 178 -5.23 -7.83 -3.54
CA ARG A 178 -5.25 -9.19 -4.08
C ARG A 178 -6.67 -9.58 -4.44
N GLU A 179 -6.85 -9.93 -5.70
CA GLU A 179 -8.12 -10.38 -6.25
C GLU A 179 -7.97 -11.81 -6.78
N TYR A 180 -8.91 -12.69 -6.41
CA TYR A 180 -9.01 -14.04 -6.97
C TYR A 180 -10.34 -14.15 -7.70
N PHE A 181 -10.30 -14.32 -9.02
CA PHE A 181 -11.47 -14.68 -9.80
C PHE A 181 -11.49 -16.19 -10.02
N LEU A 182 -12.67 -16.79 -9.88
CA LEU A 182 -12.92 -18.12 -10.42
C LEU A 182 -13.12 -17.96 -11.94
N HIS A 183 -12.34 -18.69 -12.73
CA HIS A 183 -12.52 -18.81 -14.18
C HIS A 183 -13.42 -19.99 -14.51
#